data_AF-A0A965U9N5-F1
#
_entry.id   AF-A0A965U9N5-F1
#
_cell.length_a   1.000
_cell.length_b   1.000
_cell.length_c   1.000
_cell.angle_alpha   90.00
_cell.angle_beta   90.00
_cell.angle_gamma   90.00
#
_symmetry.space_group_name_H-M   'P 1'
#
loop_
_entity.id
_entity.type
_entity.pdbx_description
1 polymer ?
#
loop_
_entity_poly.entity_id
_entity_poly.type
_entity_poly.pdbx_seq_one_letter_code
_entity_poly.pdbx_strand_id
1 'polypeptide(L)' 'GLGANQLKLVFKVIGIAYVVQFAAEACRDAGEGAVASKVELAGRVLIVAVALPALMAVLSLLTGLLQKP' A
#
# COMPACT_ATOMS: atom_id res chain seq x y z
N GLY A 1 7.57 -11.54 -17.76
CA GLY A 1 6.32 -10.77 -17.68
C GLY A 1 6.26 -9.94 -16.41
N LEU A 2 7.18 -8.97 -16.27
CA LEU A 2 7.30 -8.10 -15.10
C LEU A 2 6.05 -7.20 -14.95
N GLY A 3 5.57 -6.60 -16.05
CA GLY A 3 4.49 -5.59 -16.02
C GLY A 3 3.17 -5.98 -15.34
N ALA A 4 2.73 -7.24 -15.43
CA ALA A 4 1.42 -7.63 -14.88
C ALA A 4 1.38 -7.58 -13.34
N ASN A 5 2.47 -7.96 -12.67
CA ASN A 5 2.52 -7.99 -11.20
C ASN A 5 2.68 -6.60 -10.60
N GLN A 6 3.49 -5.72 -11.20
CA GLN A 6 3.55 -4.31 -10.78
C GLN A 6 2.24 -3.58 -11.04
N LEU A 7 1.60 -3.79 -12.20
CA LEU A 7 0.30 -3.18 -12.47
C LEU A 7 -0.75 -3.62 -11.43
N LYS A 8 -0.78 -4.92 -11.09
CA LYS A 8 -1.65 -5.45 -10.04
C LYS A 8 -1.39 -4.82 -8.67
N LEU A 9 -0.12 -4.58 -8.31
CA LEU A 9 0.25 -3.89 -7.08
C LEU A 9 -0.27 -2.45 -7.06
N VAL A 10 -0.06 -1.70 -8.15
CA VAL A 10 -0.53 -0.33 -8.31
C VAL A 10 -2.05 -0.26 -8.14
N PHE A 11 -2.79 -1.12 -8.84
CA PHE A 11 -4.26 -1.20 -8.70
C PHE A 11 -4.68 -1.50 -7.27
N LYS A 12 -3.98 -2.40 -6.56
CA LYS A 12 -4.28 -2.73 -5.17
C LYS A 12 -4.08 -1.52 -4.25
N VAL A 13 -2.99 -0.78 -4.43
CA VAL A 13 -2.71 0.43 -3.64
C VAL A 13 -3.74 1.52 -3.92
N ILE A 14 -4.07 1.78 -5.19
CA ILE A 14 -5.08 2.78 -5.58
C ILE A 14 -6.45 2.41 -4.99
N GLY A 15 -6.85 1.14 -5.09
CA GLY A 15 -8.12 0.66 -4.53
C GLY A 15 -8.19 0.86 -3.01
N ILE A 16 -7.13 0.50 -2.29
CA ILE A 16 -7.06 0.71 -0.83
C ILE A 16 -7.14 2.21 -0.51
N ALA A 17 -6.37 3.05 -1.21
CA ALA A 17 -6.34 4.49 -0.97
C ALA A 17 -7.70 5.16 -1.19
N TYR A 18 -8.44 4.74 -2.22
CA TYR A 18 -9.77 5.27 -2.50
C TYR A 18 -10.80 4.87 -1.42
N VAL A 19 -10.81 3.59 -1.03
CA VAL A 19 -11.71 3.09 0.02
C VAL A 19 -11.41 3.76 1.37
N VAL A 20 -10.14 3.93 1.71
CA VAL A 20 -9.72 4.60 2.95
C VAL A 20 -10.14 6.06 2.98
N GLN A 21 -9.94 6.79 1.87
CA GLN A 21 -10.37 8.20 1.79
C GLN A 21 -11.88 8.33 1.96
N PHE A 22 -12.63 7.55 1.19
CA PHE A 22 -14.09 7.54 1.29
C PHE A 22 -14.57 7.21 2.71
N ALA A 23 -13.99 6.20 3.36
CA ALA A 23 -14.33 5.85 4.73
C ALA A 23 -13.96 6.94 5.74
N ALA A 24 -12.81 7.59 5.59
CA ALA A 24 -12.38 8.69 6.46
C ALA A 24 -13.26 9.93 6.30
N GLU A 25 -13.65 10.27 5.06
CA GLU A 25 -14.60 11.36 4.78
C GLU A 25 -15.97 11.06 5.36
N ALA A 26 -16.50 9.84 5.19
CA ALA A 26 -17.75 9.43 5.82
C ALA A 26 -17.71 9.53 7.35
N CYS A 27 -16.58 9.19 7.99
CA CYS A 27 -16.39 9.41 9.42
C CYS A 27 -16.37 10.91 9.78
N ARG A 28 -15.74 11.78 8.96
CA ARG A 28 -15.75 13.23 9.19
C ARG A 28 -17.15 13.82 9.05
N ASP A 29 -17.92 13.38 8.06
CA ASP A 29 -19.30 13.83 7.84
C ASP A 29 -20.23 13.45 9.00
N ALA A 30 -19.94 12.34 9.69
CA ALA A 30 -20.61 11.95 10.92
C ALA A 30 -20.17 12.73 12.17
N GLY A 31 -19.20 13.65 12.05
CA GLY A 31 -18.60 14.38 13.17
C GLY A 31 -17.44 13.65 13.87
N GLU A 32 -17.08 12.44 13.43
CA GLU A 32 -16.08 11.56 14.06
C GLU A 32 -14.66 11.77 13.51
N GLY A 33 -14.12 12.98 13.67
CA GLY A 33 -12.79 13.34 13.15
C GLY A 33 -11.63 12.52 13.73
N ALA A 34 -11.76 12.09 14.99
CA ALA A 34 -10.79 11.22 15.64
C ALA A 34 -10.73 9.84 14.96
N VAL A 35 -11.90 9.26 14.66
CA VAL A 35 -12.01 7.96 13.96
C VAL A 35 -11.50 8.08 12.53
N ALA A 36 -11.87 9.15 11.81
CA ALA A 36 -11.37 9.42 10.47
C ALA A 36 -9.83 9.40 10.40
N SER A 37 -9.16 10.02 11.38
CA SER A 37 -7.69 10.02 11.46
C SER A 37 -7.10 8.62 11.69
N LYS A 38 -7.81 7.74 12.41
CA LYS A 38 -7.41 6.34 12.61
C LYS A 38 -7.61 5.51 11.34
N VAL A 39 -8.69 5.76 10.60
CA VAL A 39 -8.95 5.13 9.30
C VAL A 39 -7.83 5.50 8.31
N GLU A 40 -7.46 6.78 8.20
CA GLU A 40 -6.35 7.22 7.35
C GLU A 40 -5.03 6.52 7.73
N LEU A 41 -4.71 6.44 9.03
CA LEU A 41 -3.50 5.77 9.50
C LEU A 41 -3.51 4.27 9.14
N ALA A 42 -4.63 3.58 9.39
CA ALA A 42 -4.78 2.17 9.07
C ALA A 42 -4.57 1.93 7.57
N GLY A 43 -5.14 2.80 6.71
CA GLY A 43 -4.93 2.75 5.27
C GLY A 43 -3.46 2.88 4.86
N ARG A 44 -2.72 3.81 5.47
CA ARG A 44 -1.27 3.97 5.22
C ARG A 44 -0.49 2.73 5.61
N VAL A 45 -0.79 2.14 6.77
CA VAL A 45 -0.15 0.89 7.23
C VAL A 45 -0.45 -0.26 6.26
N LEU A 46 -1.70 -0.38 5.79
CA LEU A 46 -2.08 -1.40 4.80
C LEU A 46 -1.34 -1.23 3.47
N ILE A 47 -1.21 0.00 2.98
CA ILE A 47 -0.45 0.28 1.75
C ILE A 47 1.02 -0.14 1.91
N VAL A 48 1.65 0.21 3.02
CA VAL A 48 3.04 -0.21 3.32
C VAL A 48 3.15 -1.72 3.36
N ALA A 49 2.24 -2.41 4.07
CA ALA A 49 2.24 -3.87 4.17
C ALA A 49 2.10 -4.55 2.80
N VAL A 50 1.27 -4.00 1.91
CA VAL A 50 1.10 -4.49 0.53
C VAL A 50 2.33 -4.22 -0.33
N ALA A 51 3.12 -3.18 -0.04
CA ALA A 51 4.36 -2.87 -0.75
C ALA A 51 5.58 -3.68 -0.28
N LEU A 52 5.56 -4.26 0.94
CA LEU A 52 6.66 -5.06 1.48
C LEU A 52 7.14 -6.22 0.57
N PRO A 53 6.25 -7.03 -0.06
CA PRO A 53 6.69 -8.11 -0.94
C PRO A 53 7.44 -7.60 -2.18
N ALA A 54 7.04 -6.44 -2.70
CA ALA A 54 7.73 -5.82 -3.82
C ALA A 54 9.14 -5.35 -3.41
N LEU A 55 9.27 -4.80 -2.19
CA LEU A 55 10.57 -4.46 -1.62
C LEU A 55 11.46 -5.70 -1.46
N MET A 56 10.92 -6.81 -0.95
CA MET A 56 11.68 -8.07 -0.85
C MET A 56 12.16 -8.58 -2.21
N ALA A 57 11.33 -8.46 -3.25
CA ALA A 57 11.73 -8.84 -4.61
C ALA A 57 12.92 -8.02 -5.10
N VAL A 58 12.92 -6.70 -4.85
CA VAL A 58 14.07 -5.83 -5.19
C VAL A 58 15.31 -6.21 -4.39
N LEU A 59 15.17 -6.45 -3.08
CA LEU A 59 16.29 -6.89 -2.24
C LEU A 59 16.91 -8.20 -2.73
N SER A 60 16.07 -9.17 -3.13
CA SER A 60 16.54 -10.45 -3.67
C SER A 60 17.29 -10.30 -4.99
N LEU A 61 16.89 -9.36 -5.85
CA LEU A 61 17.64 -9.02 -7.06
C LEU A 61 19.01 -8.43 -6.71
N LEU A 62 19.07 -7.51 -5.76
CA LEU A 62 20.34 -6.89 -5.31
C LEU A 62 21.30 -7.94 -4.74
N THR A 63 20.82 -8.83 -3.87
CA THR A 63 21.65 -9.91 -3.32
C THR A 63 22.10 -10.89 -4.39
N GLY A 64 21.24 -11.18 -5.37
CA GLY A 64 21.58 -12.05 -6.50
C GLY A 64 22.65 -11.44 -7.41
N LEU A 65 22.68 -10.11 -7.55
CA LEU A 65 23.74 -9.42 -8.28
C LEU A 65 25.06 -9.40 -7.52
N LEU A 66 25.02 -9.27 -6.18
CA LEU A 66 26.23 -9.26 -5.35
C LEU A 66 26.90 -10.64 -5.24
N GLN A 67 26.15 -11.73 -5.43
CA GLN A 67 26.67 -13.11 -5.36
C GLN A 67 27.19 -13.66 -6.70
N LYS A 68 27.14 -12.88 -7.78
CA LYS A 68 27.70 -13.27 -9.07
C LYS A 68 29.20 -12.86 -9.11
N PRO A 69 30.17 -13.80 -9.18
CA PRO A 69 31.58 -13.46 -9.30
C PRO A 69 31.88 -12.75 -10.63
#